data_AF-A0AAI8PNF9-F1
#
_entry.id   AF-A0AAI8PNF9-F1
#
_cell.length_a   1.000
_cell.length_b   1.000
_cell.length_c   1.000
_cell.angle_alpha   90.00
_cell.angle_beta   90.00
_cell.angle_gamma   90.00
#
_symmetry.space_group_name_H-M   'P 1'
#
loop_
_entity.id
_entity.type
_entity.pdbx_description
1 polymer ?
#
loop_
_entity_poly.entity_id
_entity_poly.type
_entity_poly.pdbx_seq_one_letter_code
_entity_poly.pdbx_strand_id
1 'polypeptide(L)'
;MSCSPGSAPRRSREKALGRTQASLGLYERALALWRGGVYDGLDVPSLASYAAALEEQRAIAAEECFALAIATGNASGVIPRLLRHVGEHPLRERGVALLMVALHHDGRTHDAHAVYARLVHRLGEALAVGPGHEVRRTLAAILDDTGPEPVAGAKALSGTGTGTRS
;
A
#
# COMPACT_ATOMS: atom_id res chain seq x y z
N MET A 1 -20.94 19.64 -26.45
CA MET A 1 -21.13 18.20 -26.18
C MET A 1 -20.11 17.78 -25.12
N SER A 2 -20.45 17.97 -23.84
CA SER A 2 -19.64 17.51 -22.71
C SER A 2 -20.11 16.11 -22.31
N CYS A 3 -19.26 15.11 -22.52
CA CYS A 3 -19.50 13.76 -22.06
C CYS A 3 -19.02 13.66 -20.61
N SER A 4 -19.95 13.53 -19.65
CA SER A 4 -19.61 13.23 -18.26
C SER A 4 -19.08 11.79 -18.15
N PRO A 5 -17.96 11.53 -17.47
CA PRO A 5 -17.48 10.17 -17.31
C PRO A 5 -18.38 9.38 -16.35
N GLY A 6 -19.19 8.51 -16.94
CA GLY A 6 -19.47 7.15 -16.46
C GLY A 6 -19.84 6.97 -14.99
N SER A 7 -21.09 7.27 -14.63
CA SER A 7 -21.71 6.69 -13.44
C SER A 7 -21.89 5.18 -13.66
N ALA A 8 -20.92 4.37 -13.23
CA ALA A 8 -21.12 2.92 -13.14
C ALA A 8 -22.38 2.64 -12.28
N PRO A 9 -23.26 1.71 -12.70
CA PRO A 9 -24.54 1.48 -12.02
C PRO A 9 -24.32 1.09 -10.54
N ARG A 10 -25.09 1.66 -9.60
CA ARG A 10 -24.90 1.47 -8.14
C ARG A 10 -24.67 0.00 -7.72
N ARG A 11 -25.36 -0.96 -8.34
CA ARG A 11 -25.18 -2.40 -8.09
C ARG A 11 -23.79 -2.94 -8.42
N SER A 12 -23.09 -2.39 -9.42
CA SER A 12 -21.71 -2.78 -9.72
C SER A 12 -20.73 -2.21 -8.69
N ARG A 13 -20.99 -1.00 -8.18
CA ARG A 13 -20.23 -0.41 -7.07
C ARG A 13 -20.39 -1.18 -5.77
N GLU A 14 -21.62 -1.54 -5.39
CA GLU A 14 -21.87 -2.35 -4.18
C GLU A 14 -21.17 -3.72 -4.25
N LYS A 15 -21.25 -4.41 -5.40
CA LYS A 15 -20.54 -5.67 -5.60
C LYS A 15 -19.02 -5.50 -5.60
N ALA A 16 -18.49 -4.39 -6.10
CA ALA A 16 -17.07 -4.10 -6.05
C ALA A 16 -16.60 -3.86 -4.61
N LEU A 17 -17.34 -3.04 -3.84
CA LEU A 17 -17.09 -2.78 -2.43
C LEU A 17 -17.12 -4.06 -1.59
N GLY A 18 -18.11 -4.93 -1.83
CA GLY A 18 -18.19 -6.22 -1.14
C GLY A 18 -16.98 -7.13 -1.40
N ARG A 19 -16.42 -7.12 -2.63
CA ARG A 19 -15.18 -7.84 -2.95
C ARG A 19 -13.96 -7.20 -2.29
N THR A 20 -13.87 -5.87 -2.28
CA THR A 20 -12.80 -5.11 -1.61
C THR A 20 -12.78 -5.42 -0.11
N GLN A 21 -13.94 -5.44 0.54
CA GLN A 21 -14.05 -5.75 1.97
C GLN A 21 -13.74 -7.22 2.28
N ALA A 22 -14.16 -8.16 1.42
CA ALA A 22 -13.78 -9.56 1.55
C ALA A 22 -12.26 -9.76 1.40
N SER A 23 -11.63 -9.08 0.44
CA SER A 23 -10.18 -9.08 0.26
C SER A 23 -9.46 -8.48 1.47
N LEU A 24 -9.95 -7.36 2.02
CA LEU A 24 -9.39 -6.75 3.23
C LEU A 24 -9.37 -7.76 4.39
N GLY A 25 -10.50 -8.44 4.63
CA GLY A 25 -10.60 -9.45 5.67
C GLY A 25 -9.72 -10.69 5.44
N LEU A 26 -9.33 -10.99 4.19
CA LEU A 26 -8.33 -12.04 3.90
C LEU A 26 -6.92 -11.58 4.26
N TYR A 27 -6.55 -10.34 3.89
CA TYR A 27 -5.25 -9.78 4.23
C TYR A 27 -5.07 -9.62 5.75
N GLU A 28 -6.08 -9.13 6.46
CA GLU A 28 -6.02 -8.99 7.91
C GLU A 28 -5.82 -10.34 8.61
N ARG A 29 -6.55 -11.37 8.17
CA ARG A 29 -6.36 -12.74 8.70
C ARG A 29 -4.98 -13.30 8.37
N ALA A 30 -4.50 -13.12 7.14
CA ALA A 30 -3.18 -13.59 6.74
C ALA A 30 -2.07 -12.90 7.55
N LEU A 31 -2.15 -11.59 7.74
CA LEU A 31 -1.19 -10.82 8.53
C LEU A 31 -1.25 -11.17 10.03
N ALA A 32 -2.41 -11.55 10.55
CA ALA A 32 -2.56 -12.00 11.95
C ALA A 32 -1.88 -13.35 12.24
N LEU A 33 -1.54 -14.14 11.21
CA LEU A 33 -0.79 -15.40 11.40
C LEU A 33 0.69 -15.16 11.75
N TRP A 34 1.21 -13.96 11.51
CA TRP A 34 2.59 -13.60 11.79
C TRP A 34 2.74 -13.22 13.27
N ARG A 35 3.66 -13.89 13.98
CA ARG A 35 3.85 -13.75 15.44
C ARG A 35 5.20 -13.14 15.83
N GLY A 36 5.78 -12.30 14.97
CA GLY A 36 7.11 -11.74 15.16
C GLY A 36 7.88 -11.69 13.84
N GLY A 37 9.19 -11.46 13.93
CA GLY A 37 10.09 -11.54 12.78
C GLY A 37 10.20 -12.97 12.24
N VAL A 38 10.50 -13.11 10.95
CA VAL A 38 10.74 -14.42 10.35
C VAL A 38 11.92 -15.11 11.04
N TYR A 39 11.69 -16.32 11.52
CA TYR A 39 12.67 -17.10 12.28
C TYR A 39 13.20 -16.36 13.53
N ASP A 40 12.37 -15.53 14.16
CA ASP A 40 12.75 -14.84 15.40
C ASP A 40 13.29 -15.83 16.45
N GLY A 41 14.43 -15.49 17.05
CA GLY A 41 15.19 -16.36 17.96
C GLY A 41 16.07 -17.42 17.31
N LEU A 42 16.16 -17.50 15.98
CA LEU A 42 17.06 -18.41 15.25
C LEU A 42 18.09 -17.63 14.42
N ASP A 43 19.35 -17.64 14.85
CA ASP A 43 20.46 -17.09 14.07
C ASP A 43 21.04 -18.17 13.16
N VAL A 44 20.48 -18.28 11.96
CA VAL A 44 20.89 -19.27 10.94
C VAL A 44 21.20 -18.53 9.64
N PRO A 45 22.48 -18.17 9.38
CA PRO A 45 22.86 -17.37 8.22
C PRO A 45 22.41 -17.93 6.86
N SER A 46 22.29 -19.26 6.74
CA SER A 46 21.80 -19.93 5.52
C SER A 46 20.33 -19.66 5.21
N LEU A 47 19.54 -19.18 6.20
CA LEU A 47 18.13 -18.83 6.03
C LEU A 47 17.90 -17.33 5.79
N ALA A 48 18.94 -16.50 5.85
CA ALA A 48 18.80 -15.04 5.78
C ALA A 48 18.09 -14.56 4.50
N SER A 49 18.38 -15.16 3.34
CA SER A 49 17.72 -14.82 2.08
C SER A 49 16.23 -15.20 2.07
N TYR A 50 15.88 -16.35 2.64
CA TYR A 50 14.50 -16.79 2.78
C TYR A 50 13.73 -15.91 3.77
N ALA A 51 14.38 -15.52 4.87
CA ALA A 51 13.80 -14.59 5.84
C ALA A 51 13.49 -13.25 5.20
N ALA A 52 14.44 -12.68 4.47
CA ALA A 52 14.25 -11.42 3.74
C ALA A 52 13.12 -11.51 2.71
N ALA A 53 13.02 -12.61 1.96
CA ALA A 53 11.95 -12.80 0.99
C ALA A 53 10.57 -12.88 1.66
N LEU A 54 10.46 -13.57 2.80
CA LEU A 54 9.22 -13.67 3.56
C LEU A 54 8.80 -12.32 4.16
N GLU A 55 9.76 -11.55 4.68
CA GLU A 55 9.46 -10.20 5.18
C GLU A 55 9.05 -9.24 4.06
N GLU A 56 9.62 -9.37 2.87
CA GLU A 56 9.17 -8.63 1.70
C GLU A 56 7.72 -8.96 1.35
N GLN A 57 7.34 -10.25 1.37
CA GLN A 57 5.95 -10.66 1.14
C GLN A 57 5.01 -10.11 2.22
N ARG A 58 5.44 -10.09 3.48
CA ARG A 58 4.69 -9.50 4.59
C ARG A 58 4.47 -8.00 4.37
N ALA A 59 5.51 -7.28 3.96
CA ALA A 59 5.44 -5.85 3.69
C ALA A 59 4.47 -5.53 2.53
N ILE A 60 4.53 -6.29 1.44
CA ILE A 60 3.61 -6.16 0.30
C ILE A 60 2.16 -6.44 0.73
N ALA A 61 1.92 -7.51 1.50
CA ALA A 61 0.59 -7.85 1.99
C ALA A 61 0.03 -6.77 2.93
N ALA A 62 0.88 -6.15 3.76
CA ALA A 62 0.49 -5.02 4.59
C ALA A 62 0.09 -3.80 3.74
N GLU A 63 0.87 -3.48 2.70
CA GLU A 63 0.58 -2.38 1.77
C GLU A 63 -0.76 -2.59 1.04
N GLU A 64 -1.06 -3.80 0.59
CA GLU A 64 -2.36 -4.13 0.01
C GLU A 64 -3.51 -4.03 1.03
N CYS A 65 -3.31 -4.51 2.25
CA CYS A 65 -4.27 -4.36 3.34
C CYS A 65 -4.59 -2.87 3.59
N PHE A 66 -3.57 -2.01 3.57
CA PHE A 66 -3.73 -0.58 3.80
C PHE A 66 -4.45 0.10 2.64
N ALA A 67 -4.08 -0.20 1.39
CA ALA A 67 -4.76 0.32 0.22
C ALA A 67 -6.26 -0.01 0.22
N LEU A 68 -6.60 -1.27 0.56
CA LEU A 68 -8.00 -1.71 0.67
C LEU A 68 -8.72 -1.01 1.82
N ALA A 69 -8.08 -0.84 2.99
CA ALA A 69 -8.67 -0.14 4.13
C ALA A 69 -9.03 1.31 3.76
N ILE A 70 -8.10 2.04 3.12
CA ILE A 70 -8.35 3.40 2.62
C ILE A 70 -9.49 3.40 1.61
N ALA A 71 -9.48 2.49 0.62
CA ALA A 71 -10.53 2.40 -0.41
C ALA A 71 -11.93 2.11 0.17
N THR A 72 -12.01 1.41 1.30
CA THR A 72 -13.27 1.14 2.02
C THR A 72 -13.70 2.26 2.98
N GLY A 73 -12.97 3.39 3.00
CA GLY A 73 -13.28 4.56 3.84
C GLY A 73 -12.67 4.53 5.24
N ASN A 74 -11.78 3.57 5.55
CA ASN A 74 -11.10 3.47 6.84
C ASN A 74 -9.68 4.05 6.79
N ALA A 75 -9.54 5.28 6.28
CA ALA A 75 -8.24 5.95 6.19
C ALA A 75 -7.65 6.24 7.58
N SER A 76 -8.43 6.84 8.49
CA SER A 76 -7.96 7.23 9.82
C SER A 76 -7.53 6.03 10.66
N GLY A 77 -8.26 4.91 10.59
CA GLY A 77 -7.96 3.71 11.37
C GLY A 77 -6.66 3.00 10.95
N VAL A 78 -6.17 3.24 9.74
CA VAL A 78 -4.95 2.61 9.24
C VAL A 78 -3.67 3.43 9.46
N ILE A 79 -3.80 4.74 9.75
CA ILE A 79 -2.66 5.65 9.95
C ILE A 79 -1.64 5.13 10.97
N PRO A 80 -2.01 4.65 12.18
CA PRO A 80 -1.01 4.16 13.15
C PRO A 80 -0.19 2.98 12.62
N ARG A 81 -0.83 2.07 11.87
CA ARG A 81 -0.16 0.90 11.26
C ARG A 81 0.76 1.33 10.11
N LEU A 82 0.33 2.29 9.29
CA LEU A 82 1.14 2.88 8.22
C LEU A 82 2.35 3.64 8.76
N LEU A 83 2.21 4.40 9.85
CA LEU A 83 3.32 5.10 10.50
C LEU A 83 4.39 4.11 10.96
N ARG A 84 3.99 3.00 11.58
CA ARG A 84 4.92 1.93 11.97
C ARG A 84 5.60 1.31 10.75
N HIS A 85 4.83 0.95 9.72
CA HIS A 85 5.36 0.37 8.47
C HIS A 85 6.40 1.29 7.79
N VAL A 86 6.12 2.59 7.70
CA VAL A 86 7.06 3.58 7.15
C VAL A 86 8.25 3.83 8.08
N GLY A 87 8.09 3.64 9.39
CA GLY A 87 9.20 3.66 10.35
C GLY A 87 10.16 2.47 10.14
N GLU A 88 9.61 1.27 9.95
CA GLU A 88 10.35 0.03 9.70
C GLU A 88 10.97 0.01 8.29
N HIS A 89 10.28 0.60 7.31
CA HIS A 89 10.67 0.55 5.90
C HIS A 89 10.68 1.95 5.24
N PRO A 90 11.61 2.83 5.66
CA PRO A 90 11.58 4.25 5.34
C PRO A 90 11.79 4.60 3.86
N LEU A 91 12.38 3.70 3.07
CA LEU A 91 12.63 3.87 1.64
C LEU A 91 11.57 3.17 0.76
N ARG A 92 10.57 2.49 1.36
CA ARG A 92 9.48 1.87 0.61
C ARG A 92 8.46 2.93 0.20
N GLU A 93 8.64 3.42 -1.01
CA GLU A 93 7.81 4.48 -1.61
C GLU A 93 6.31 4.17 -1.59
N ARG A 94 5.90 2.91 -1.78
CA ARG A 94 4.49 2.51 -1.73
C ARG A 94 3.86 2.74 -0.36
N GLY A 95 4.53 2.32 0.71
CA GLY A 95 4.07 2.59 2.08
C GLY A 95 3.99 4.09 2.40
N VAL A 96 4.97 4.86 1.93
CA VAL A 96 4.98 6.32 2.08
C VAL A 96 3.79 6.97 1.34
N ALA A 97 3.53 6.57 0.10
CA ALA A 97 2.41 7.09 -0.68
C ALA A 97 1.06 6.78 -0.01
N LEU A 98 0.87 5.56 0.51
CA LEU A 98 -0.35 5.16 1.23
C LEU A 98 -0.53 5.97 2.52
N LEU A 99 0.55 6.27 3.25
CA LEU A 99 0.49 7.15 4.41
C LEU A 99 0.09 8.58 4.02
N MET A 100 0.65 9.12 2.94
CA MET A 100 0.27 10.45 2.42
C MET A 100 -1.22 10.51 2.06
N VAL A 101 -1.73 9.49 1.36
CA VAL A 101 -3.15 9.36 1.00
C VAL A 101 -4.04 9.30 2.25
N ALA A 102 -3.69 8.44 3.21
CA ALA A 102 -4.47 8.27 4.44
C ALA A 102 -4.52 9.56 5.27
N LEU A 103 -3.38 10.26 5.40
CA LEU A 103 -3.30 11.55 6.10
C LEU A 103 -4.13 12.63 5.41
N HIS A 104 -4.10 12.70 4.08
CA HIS A 104 -4.91 13.66 3.33
C HIS A 104 -6.41 13.40 3.52
N HIS A 105 -6.87 12.15 3.43
CA HIS A 105 -8.27 11.79 3.69
C HIS A 105 -8.72 12.08 5.14
N ASP A 106 -7.79 12.06 6.10
CA ASP A 106 -8.03 12.43 7.50
C ASP A 106 -7.96 13.96 7.74
N GLY A 107 -7.82 14.77 6.68
CA GLY A 107 -7.73 16.24 6.76
C GLY A 107 -6.34 16.75 7.20
N ARG A 108 -5.34 15.87 7.27
CA ARG A 108 -3.98 16.17 7.73
C ARG A 108 -3.01 16.37 6.57
N THR A 109 -3.41 17.17 5.58
CA THR A 109 -2.61 17.43 4.37
C THR A 109 -1.20 17.94 4.68
N HIS A 110 -1.03 18.81 5.68
CA HIS A 110 0.29 19.28 6.12
C HIS A 110 1.22 18.12 6.52
N ASP A 111 0.70 17.10 7.21
CA ASP A 111 1.48 15.93 7.61
C ASP A 111 1.86 15.08 6.41
N ALA A 112 1.00 14.99 5.39
CA ALA A 112 1.31 14.31 4.13
C ALA A 112 2.50 15.00 3.41
N HIS A 113 2.56 16.34 3.40
CA HIS A 113 3.72 17.08 2.88
C HIS A 113 4.99 16.78 3.67
N ALA A 114 4.93 16.76 5.00
CA ALA A 114 6.07 16.45 5.85
C ALA A 114 6.57 15.01 5.64
N VAL A 115 5.68 14.06 5.35
CA VAL A 115 6.03 12.68 4.97
C VAL A 115 6.79 12.66 3.63
N TYR A 116 6.31 13.37 2.61
CA TYR A 116 7.00 13.46 1.32
C TYR A 116 8.40 14.08 1.44
N ALA A 117 8.52 15.21 2.15
CA ALA A 117 9.80 15.89 2.33
C ALA A 117 10.84 15.00 3.02
N ARG A 118 10.41 14.22 4.03
CA ARG A 118 11.27 13.23 4.69
C ARG A 118 11.74 12.12 3.75
N LEU A 119 10.87 11.63 2.85
CA LEU A 119 11.25 10.65 1.84
C LEU A 119 12.29 11.21 0.86
N VAL A 120 12.08 12.43 0.36
CA VAL A 120 13.04 13.10 -0.55
C VAL A 120 14.42 13.16 0.08
N HIS A 121 14.50 13.62 1.33
CA HIS A 121 15.78 13.69 2.03
C HIS A 121 16.42 12.31 2.20
N ARG A 122 15.65 11.30 2.63
CA ARG A 122 16.17 9.94 2.82
C ARG A 122 16.66 9.28 1.53
N LEU A 123 15.94 9.45 0.41
CA LEU A 123 16.37 8.92 -0.89
C LEU A 123 17.61 9.64 -1.42
N GLY A 124 17.68 10.95 -1.22
CA GLY A 124 18.85 11.74 -1.58
C GLY A 124 20.09 11.29 -0.80
N GLU A 125 19.97 11.13 0.52
CA GLU A 125 21.08 10.69 1.38
C GLU A 125 21.50 9.24 1.12
N ALA A 126 20.55 8.32 0.99
CA ALA A 126 20.85 6.88 0.91
C ALA A 126 21.26 6.43 -0.49
N LEU A 127 20.68 7.02 -1.52
CA LEU A 127 20.75 6.51 -2.90
C LEU A 127 21.12 7.58 -3.94
N ALA A 128 21.23 8.86 -3.55
CA ALA A 128 21.43 9.99 -4.46
C ALA A 128 20.37 10.08 -5.58
N VAL A 129 19.14 9.65 -5.28
CA VAL A 129 17.99 9.71 -6.20
C VAL A 129 16.83 10.49 -5.60
N GLY A 130 15.92 10.96 -6.47
CA GLY A 130 14.65 11.53 -6.05
C GLY A 130 13.54 10.48 -5.95
N PRO A 131 12.36 10.85 -5.41
CA PRO A 131 11.19 9.97 -5.35
C PRO A 131 10.76 9.51 -6.74
N GLY A 132 10.27 8.28 -6.85
CA GLY A 132 9.69 7.70 -8.06
C GLY A 132 8.41 8.40 -8.53
N HIS A 133 8.00 8.05 -9.74
CA HIS A 133 6.86 8.69 -10.41
C HIS A 133 5.55 8.58 -9.62
N GLU A 134 5.29 7.43 -8.99
CA GLU A 134 4.03 7.19 -8.27
C GLU A 134 3.87 8.13 -7.08
N VAL A 135 4.91 8.29 -6.25
CA VAL A 135 4.87 9.19 -5.08
C VAL A 135 4.70 10.65 -5.51
N ARG A 136 5.40 11.07 -6.57
CA ARG A 136 5.25 12.43 -7.11
C ARG A 136 3.83 12.69 -7.61
N ARG A 137 3.21 11.71 -8.28
CA ARG A 137 1.80 11.79 -8.72
C ARG A 137 0.84 11.87 -7.53
N THR A 138 1.10 11.10 -6.47
CA THR A 138 0.30 11.18 -5.24
C THR A 138 0.37 12.57 -4.62
N LEU A 139 1.57 13.19 -4.54
CA LEU A 139 1.70 14.55 -4.03
C LEU A 139 0.93 15.56 -4.90
N ALA A 140 1.02 15.45 -6.23
CA ALA A 140 0.29 16.33 -7.13
C ALA A 140 -1.23 16.23 -6.91
N ALA A 141 -1.77 15.02 -6.82
CA ALA A 141 -3.20 14.82 -6.55
C ALA A 141 -3.66 15.35 -5.18
N ILE A 142 -2.80 15.31 -4.16
CA ILE A 142 -3.06 15.92 -2.85
C ILE A 142 -3.11 17.44 -2.96
N LEU A 143 -2.19 18.03 -3.72
CA LEU A 143 -2.14 19.48 -3.95
C LEU A 143 -3.34 20.00 -4.74
N ASP A 144 -3.85 19.19 -5.68
CA ASP A 144 -4.99 19.52 -6.53
C ASP A 144 -6.35 19.18 -5.87
N ASP A 145 -6.36 18.79 -4.58
CA ASP A 145 -7.52 18.36 -3.79
C ASP A 145 -8.42 17.33 -4.51
N THR A 146 -7.84 16.56 -5.44
CA THR A 146 -8.59 15.62 -6.27
C THR A 146 -8.75 14.27 -5.58
N GLY A 147 -8.03 14.05 -4.47
CA GLY A 147 -8.00 12.81 -3.70
C GLY A 147 -7.25 11.71 -4.46
N PRO A 148 -5.99 11.38 -4.11
CA PRO A 148 -5.29 10.27 -4.75
C PRO A 148 -6.00 8.95 -4.46
N GLU A 149 -6.48 8.28 -5.50
CA GLU A 149 -7.04 6.93 -5.37
C GLU A 149 -5.97 5.98 -4.82
N PRO A 150 -6.23 5.23 -3.73
CA PRO A 150 -5.34 4.19 -3.25
C PRO A 150 -5.29 3.09 -4.31
N VAL A 151 -4.25 3.08 -5.12
CA VAL A 151 -4.10 2.09 -6.20
C VAL A 151 -3.79 0.74 -5.55
N ALA A 152 -4.84 -0.06 -5.31
CA ALA A 152 -4.71 -1.48 -4.97
C ALA A 152 -3.84 -2.13 -6.04
N GLY A 153 -2.81 -2.86 -5.61
CA GLY A 153 -1.89 -3.55 -6.49
C GLY A 153 -2.61 -4.77 -7.06
N ALA A 154 -3.46 -4.57 -8.08
CA ALA A 154 -3.98 -5.65 -8.89
C ALA A 154 -2.87 -6.20 -9.80
N LYS A 155 -1.82 -6.79 -9.21
CA LYS A 155 -0.82 -7.55 -9.94
C LYS A 155 -0.31 -8.72 -9.10
N ALA A 156 -1.18 -9.73 -8.88
CA ALA A 156 -0.77 -11.12 -8.63
C ALA A 156 -1.98 -12.07 -8.53
N LEU A 157 -2.79 -12.25 -9.58
CA LEU A 157 -3.61 -13.48 -9.72
C LEU A 157 -3.84 -13.92 -11.19
N SER A 158 -3.14 -13.35 -12.17
CA SER A 158 -3.08 -13.91 -13.53
C SER A 158 -2.03 -15.02 -13.60
N GLY A 159 -2.32 -16.15 -12.97
CA GLY A 159 -1.45 -17.33 -12.95
C GLY A 159 -2.24 -18.60 -12.70
N THR A 160 -2.90 -19.11 -13.74
CA THR A 160 -3.28 -20.53 -14.00
C THR A 160 -4.05 -20.56 -15.33
N GLY A 161 -3.67 -21.30 -16.38
CA GLY A 161 -2.69 -22.36 -16.43
C GLY A 161 -2.15 -22.59 -17.84
N THR A 162 -0.86 -22.91 -17.90
CA THR A 162 -0.27 -23.73 -18.94
C THR A 162 -0.85 -25.14 -18.81
N GLY A 163 -1.89 -25.40 -19.59
CA GLY A 163 -2.38 -26.75 -19.83
C GLY A 163 -1.48 -27.44 -20.85
N THR A 164 -0.46 -28.14 -20.35
CA THR A 164 0.23 -29.20 -21.09
C THR A 164 -0.72 -30.39 -21.26
N ARG A 165 -1.04 -30.76 -22.51
CA ARG A 165 -1.43 -32.12 -22.93
C ARG A 165 -0.74 -32.33 -24.28
N SER A 166 0.32 -33.13 -24.28
CA SER A 166 0.33 -34.56 -24.66
C SER A 166 0.08 -34.74 -26.14
#